data_AF-A0A8D0E4M8-F1
#
_entry.id   AF-A0A8D0E4M8-F1
#
_cell.length_a   1.000
_cell.length_b   1.000
_cell.length_c   1.000
_cell.angle_alpha   90.00
_cell.angle_beta   90.00
_cell.angle_gamma   90.00
#
_symmetry.space_group_name_H-M   'P 1'
#
loop_
_entity.id
_entity.type
_entity.pdbx_description
1 polymer ?
#
loop_
_entity_poly.entity_id
_entity_poly.type
_entity_poly.pdbx_seq_one_letter_code
_entity_poly.pdbx_strand_id
1 'polypeptide(L)'
;MGDLRRCLASGEYGVLKDCPLFESNFMQVTKTGDVANRVTVGIAATNPNLEMPDLMLLARPAPSLAGQCHCECPDPEALPFPDEELQLFGLLPLKFVRLYVHDESRFQLKVRLANGRTFYLQLLTHPLKQEHIFAQWVRLLYRLRFYHSDAPITYEQGAAAFRHQNRKKSSSQ
;
A
#
# COMPACT_ATOMS: atom_id res chain seq x y z
N MET A 1 11.75 13.57 8.49
CA MET A 1 12.11 12.34 7.77
C MET A 1 11.12 11.28 8.25
N GLY A 2 10.46 10.52 7.38
CA GLY A 2 9.42 9.59 7.84
C GLY A 2 10.00 8.28 8.40
N ASP A 3 9.14 7.60 9.17
CA ASP A 3 9.55 6.55 10.10
C ASP A 3 10.12 5.32 9.39
N LEU A 4 9.51 4.92 8.26
CA LEU A 4 9.96 3.76 7.50
C LEU A 4 11.27 4.08 6.75
N ARG A 5 11.47 5.31 6.26
CA ARG A 5 12.79 5.72 5.74
C ARG A 5 13.89 5.62 6.80
N ARG A 6 13.60 6.01 8.05
CA ARG A 6 14.55 5.87 9.16
C ARG A 6 14.87 4.40 9.44
N CYS A 7 13.85 3.54 9.47
CA CYS A 7 13.98 2.09 9.62
C CYS A 7 14.87 1.46 8.54
N LEU A 8 14.70 1.86 7.28
CA LEU A 8 15.56 1.38 6.18
C LEU A 8 17.02 1.85 6.31
N ALA A 9 17.25 3.01 6.94
CA ALA A 9 18.57 3.57 7.14
C ALA A 9 19.34 2.92 8.29
N SER A 10 18.65 2.44 9.33
CA SER A 10 19.25 1.78 10.49
C SER A 10 19.33 0.26 10.37
N GLY A 11 18.50 -0.35 9.51
CA GLY A 11 18.42 -1.80 9.35
C GLY A 11 19.28 -2.39 8.24
N GLU A 12 19.08 -3.68 7.97
CA GLU A 12 19.78 -4.47 6.95
C GLU A 12 19.41 -4.09 5.51
N TYR A 13 18.42 -3.21 5.33
CA TYR A 13 17.85 -2.83 4.04
C TYR A 13 18.48 -1.56 3.45
N GLY A 14 19.76 -1.30 3.75
CA GLY A 14 20.46 -0.06 3.37
C GLY A 14 20.43 0.26 1.87
N VAL A 15 20.28 -0.74 1.00
CA VAL A 15 20.10 -0.55 -0.46
C VAL A 15 18.85 0.27 -0.79
N LEU A 16 17.80 0.18 0.03
CA LEU A 16 16.53 0.91 -0.16
C LEU A 16 16.53 2.30 0.47
N LYS A 17 17.57 2.68 1.23
CA LYS A 17 17.66 3.97 1.94
C LYS A 17 17.62 5.18 1.00
N ASP A 18 18.31 5.05 -0.13
CA ASP A 18 18.49 6.14 -1.10
C ASP A 18 17.45 6.08 -2.23
N CYS A 19 16.63 5.02 -2.24
CA CYS A 19 15.55 4.86 -3.21
C CYS A 19 14.44 5.92 -2.98
N PRO A 20 13.80 6.42 -4.04
CA PRO A 20 12.58 7.19 -3.91
C PRO A 20 11.52 6.39 -3.15
N LEU A 21 10.99 6.96 -2.06
CA LEU A 21 10.04 6.31 -1.17
C LEU A 21 8.88 7.26 -0.87
N PHE A 22 7.65 6.77 -1.10
CA PHE A 22 6.43 7.40 -0.62
C PHE A 22 5.83 6.55 0.48
N GLU A 23 5.64 7.11 1.67
CA GLU A 23 5.22 6.36 2.86
C GLU A 23 4.08 7.02 3.62
N SER A 24 3.26 6.23 4.32
CA SER A 24 2.25 6.71 5.26
C SER A 24 1.88 5.63 6.26
N ASN A 25 1.36 6.06 7.41
CA ASN A 25 0.83 5.18 8.44
C ASN A 25 -0.64 4.85 8.17
N PHE A 26 -1.03 3.62 8.43
CA PHE A 26 -2.37 3.09 8.25
C PHE A 26 -2.80 2.23 9.44
N MET A 27 -4.11 2.15 9.64
CA MET A 27 -4.74 1.10 10.41
C MET A 27 -5.20 0.02 9.44
N GLN A 28 -4.75 -1.22 9.64
CA GLN A 28 -5.37 -2.36 9.00
C GLN A 28 -6.75 -2.57 9.62
N VAL A 29 -7.78 -2.56 8.78
CA VAL A 29 -9.17 -2.76 9.17
C VAL A 29 -9.73 -4.02 8.51
N THR A 30 -10.70 -4.66 9.15
CA THR A 30 -11.49 -5.72 8.53
C THR A 30 -12.46 -5.12 7.50
N LYS A 31 -13.10 -5.97 6.70
CA LYS A 31 -14.15 -5.51 5.78
C LYS A 31 -15.35 -4.86 6.52
N THR A 32 -15.57 -5.26 7.78
CA THR A 32 -16.60 -4.72 8.67
C THR A 32 -16.16 -3.45 9.41
N GLY A 33 -14.89 -3.05 9.29
CA GLY A 33 -14.36 -1.82 9.88
C GLY A 33 -13.66 -2.02 11.23
N ASP A 34 -13.56 -3.26 11.71
CA ASP A 34 -12.87 -3.55 12.98
C ASP A 34 -11.37 -3.32 12.83
N VAL A 35 -10.78 -2.70 13.84
CA VAL A 35 -9.36 -2.37 13.87
C VAL A 35 -8.54 -3.60 14.22
N ALA A 36 -7.54 -3.91 13.39
CA ALA A 36 -6.63 -5.04 13.62
C ALA A 36 -5.25 -4.58 14.10
N ASN A 37 -4.49 -3.89 13.24
CA ASN A 37 -3.07 -3.57 13.51
C ASN A 37 -2.67 -2.24 12.89
N ARG A 38 -1.73 -1.54 13.54
CA ARG A 38 -1.01 -0.40 12.94
C ARG A 38 0.02 -0.92 11.94
N VAL A 39 0.07 -0.30 10.76
CA VAL A 39 1.01 -0.65 9.70
C VAL A 39 1.48 0.60 8.96
N THR A 40 2.77 0.72 8.74
CA THR A 40 3.37 1.72 7.87
C THR A 40 3.56 1.10 6.50
N VAL A 41 3.06 1.78 5.47
CA VAL A 41 3.16 1.33 4.08
C VAL A 41 4.07 2.27 3.32
N GLY A 42 5.04 1.68 2.61
CA GLY A 42 5.91 2.38 1.68
C GLY A 42 5.72 1.89 0.24
N ILE A 43 5.86 2.79 -0.73
CA ILE A 43 5.97 2.48 -2.15
C ILE A 43 7.31 3.02 -2.62
N ALA A 44 8.18 2.14 -3.08
CA ALA A 44 9.56 2.44 -3.41
C ALA A 44 9.90 2.03 -4.84
N ALA A 45 10.83 2.78 -5.46
CA ALA A 45 11.52 2.38 -6.68
C ALA A 45 12.89 1.83 -6.29
N THR A 46 13.10 0.52 -6.43
CA THR A 46 14.34 -0.16 -6.01
C THR A 46 15.57 0.26 -6.82
N ASN A 47 15.35 0.84 -7.99
CA ASN A 47 16.38 1.41 -8.85
C ASN A 47 16.00 2.87 -9.16
N PRO A 48 16.89 3.85 -8.90
CA PRO A 48 16.60 5.27 -9.10
C PRO A 48 16.34 5.64 -10.56
N ASN A 49 16.73 4.79 -11.51
CA ASN A 49 16.47 4.99 -12.93
C ASN A 49 15.09 4.50 -13.38
N LEU A 50 14.30 3.87 -12.49
CA LEU A 50 12.94 3.45 -12.83
C LEU A 50 12.01 4.66 -12.81
N GLU A 51 11.23 4.80 -13.89
CA GLU A 51 10.18 5.83 -13.97
C GLU A 51 9.00 5.57 -13.02
N MET A 52 8.85 4.32 -12.56
CA MET A 52 7.76 3.89 -11.69
C MET A 52 8.28 3.02 -10.53
N PRO A 53 7.75 3.18 -9.31
CA PRO A 53 8.01 2.25 -8.22
C PRO A 53 7.57 0.83 -8.56
N ASP A 54 8.33 -0.13 -8.05
CA ASP A 54 8.19 -1.56 -8.30
C ASP A 54 8.04 -2.40 -7.02
N LEU A 55 8.15 -1.77 -5.85
CA LEU A 55 8.15 -2.44 -4.55
C LEU A 55 7.20 -1.76 -3.56
N MET A 56 6.39 -2.58 -2.87
CA MET A 56 5.62 -2.18 -1.70
C MET A 56 6.29 -2.72 -0.43
N LEU A 57 6.46 -1.84 0.55
CA LEU A 57 7.06 -2.12 1.84
C LEU A 57 5.99 -2.09 2.92
N LEU A 58 6.04 -3.04 3.85
CA LEU A 58 5.17 -3.09 5.03
C LEU A 58 6.03 -3.17 6.29
N ALA A 59 5.85 -2.21 7.17
CA ALA A 59 6.45 -2.20 8.49
C ALA A 59 5.39 -2.05 9.57
N ARG A 60 5.71 -2.51 10.77
CA ARG A 60 4.86 -2.36 11.96
C ARG A 60 5.69 -1.77 13.09
N PRO A 61 5.08 -1.06 14.04
CA PRO A 61 5.76 -0.71 15.28
C PRO A 61 6.32 -1.97 15.93
N ALA A 62 7.62 -1.98 16.21
CA ALA A 62 8.23 -3.00 17.02
C ALA A 62 7.71 -2.83 18.45
N PRO A 63 7.37 -3.93 19.15
CA PRO A 63 7.08 -3.86 20.56
C PRO A 63 8.33 -3.35 21.27
N SER A 64 8.26 -2.14 21.83
CA SER A 64 9.38 -1.54 22.53
C SER A 64 9.72 -2.37 23.77
N LEU A 65 10.97 -2.81 23.89
CA LEU A 65 11.50 -3.41 25.13
C LEU A 65 11.65 -2.36 26.25
N ALA A 66 11.45 -1.07 25.93
CA ALA A 66 11.58 0.07 26.84
C ALA A 66 10.51 0.12 27.96
N GLY A 67 9.64 -0.89 28.07
CA GLY A 67 8.67 -1.04 29.16
C GLY A 67 9.00 -2.15 30.18
N GLN A 68 10.15 -2.82 30.08
CA GLN A 68 10.55 -3.89 31.01
C GLN A 68 11.92 -3.62 31.61
N CYS A 69 12.12 -2.44 32.22
CA CYS A 69 13.13 -2.30 33.26
C CYS A 69 12.47 -2.62 34.61
N HIS A 70 12.89 -3.73 35.23
CA HIS A 70 12.48 -4.10 36.58
C HIS A 70 13.45 -3.52 37.62
N CYS A 71 13.81 -2.25 37.47
CA CYS A 71 14.63 -1.54 38.42
C CYS A 71 13.96 -0.22 38.79
N GLU A 72 13.86 0.03 40.10
CA GLU A 72 13.36 1.26 40.70
C GLU A 72 14.39 2.38 40.47
N CYS A 73 14.41 2.96 39.28
CA CYS A 73 15.18 4.17 39.00
C CYS A 73 14.21 5.28 38.59
N PRO A 74 14.19 6.43 39.29
CA PRO A 74 13.37 7.56 38.92
C PRO A 74 14.15 8.45 37.94
N ASP A 75 13.68 8.59 36.70
CA ASP A 75 13.93 9.77 35.87
C ASP A 75 12.74 10.06 34.92
N PRO A 76 11.93 11.10 35.21
CA PRO A 76 10.72 11.48 34.44
C PRO A 76 10.95 12.30 33.15
N GLU A 77 12.14 12.25 32.53
CA GLU A 77 12.53 13.16 31.42
C GLU A 77 13.13 12.40 30.21
N ALA A 78 12.82 11.11 30.05
CA ALA A 78 13.08 10.42 28.78
C ALA A 78 12.02 10.86 27.76
N LEU A 79 12.44 11.71 26.82
CA LEU A 79 11.76 12.19 25.60
C LEU A 79 10.29 11.72 25.40
N PRO A 80 9.31 12.63 25.21
CA PRO A 80 7.87 12.34 25.33
C PRO A 80 7.29 11.39 24.28
N PHE A 81 8.10 10.88 23.35
CA PHE A 81 7.70 9.89 22.37
C PHE A 81 8.93 9.00 22.11
N PRO A 82 8.95 7.72 22.52
CA PRO A 82 9.95 6.83 21.97
C PRO A 82 9.73 6.85 20.45
N ASP A 83 10.78 7.12 19.69
CA ASP A 83 10.80 6.87 18.25
C ASP A 83 10.45 5.38 18.11
N GLU A 84 9.16 5.06 17.87
CA GLU A 84 8.68 3.68 17.76
C GLU A 84 9.51 3.02 16.66
N GLU A 85 10.42 2.14 17.05
CA GLU A 85 11.28 1.46 16.10
C GLU A 85 10.38 0.63 15.19
N LEU A 86 10.44 0.86 13.88
CA LEU A 86 9.66 0.07 12.95
C LEU A 86 10.41 -1.20 12.60
N GLN A 87 9.67 -2.32 12.55
CA GLN A 87 10.16 -3.57 12.01
C GLN A 87 9.55 -3.80 10.63
N LEU A 88 10.40 -3.86 9.61
CA LEU A 88 9.99 -4.28 8.27
C LEU A 88 9.62 -5.77 8.29
N PHE A 89 8.42 -6.11 7.81
CA PHE A 89 7.94 -7.50 7.79
C PHE A 89 7.41 -7.92 6.42
N GLY A 90 7.30 -7.00 5.46
CA GLY A 90 6.82 -7.30 4.12
C GLY A 90 7.56 -6.52 3.05
N LEU A 91 8.12 -7.26 2.09
CA LEU A 91 8.68 -6.77 0.83
C LEU A 91 7.87 -7.40 -0.31
N LEU A 92 7.04 -6.61 -0.98
CA LEU A 92 6.06 -7.11 -1.94
C LEU A 92 6.27 -6.46 -3.31
N PRO A 93 6.78 -7.20 -4.32
CA PRO A 93 6.88 -6.67 -5.68
C PRO A 93 5.52 -6.25 -6.21
N LEU A 94 5.41 -5.02 -6.72
CA LEU A 94 4.13 -4.43 -7.12
C LEU A 94 3.44 -5.16 -8.25
N LYS A 95 4.18 -5.91 -9.10
CA LYS A 95 3.60 -6.82 -10.10
C LYS A 95 2.64 -7.87 -9.50
N PHE A 96 2.76 -8.19 -8.21
CA PHE A 96 1.90 -9.13 -7.49
C PHE A 96 0.91 -8.45 -6.53
N VAL A 97 0.84 -7.13 -6.55
CA VAL A 97 0.00 -6.34 -5.66
C VAL A 97 -0.95 -5.48 -6.49
N ARG A 98 -2.23 -5.53 -6.18
CA ARG A 98 -3.25 -4.66 -6.76
C ARG A 98 -3.78 -3.72 -5.69
N LEU A 99 -3.65 -2.42 -5.94
CA LEU A 99 -4.10 -1.35 -5.05
C LEU A 99 -5.38 -0.71 -5.58
N TYR A 100 -6.32 -0.43 -4.68
CA TYR A 100 -7.60 0.18 -4.99
C TYR A 100 -7.98 1.18 -3.92
N VAL A 101 -8.73 2.21 -4.32
CA VAL A 101 -9.52 3.00 -3.38
C VAL A 101 -10.73 2.14 -2.98
N HIS A 102 -10.94 1.99 -1.67
CA HIS A 102 -12.08 1.23 -1.14
C HIS A 102 -13.22 2.15 -0.73
N ASP A 103 -12.92 3.15 0.08
CA ASP A 103 -13.89 4.13 0.58
C ASP A 103 -13.16 5.46 0.79
N GLU A 104 -13.46 6.46 -0.03
CA GLU A 104 -12.81 7.78 0.06
C GLU A 104 -13.25 8.55 1.31
N SER A 105 -14.50 8.39 1.75
CA SER A 105 -15.03 9.09 2.93
C SER A 105 -14.32 8.65 4.21
N ARG A 106 -13.91 7.38 4.25
CA ARG A 106 -13.11 6.81 5.35
C ARG A 106 -11.61 6.79 5.07
N PHE A 107 -11.15 7.34 3.94
CA PHE A 107 -9.75 7.34 3.54
C PHE A 107 -9.13 5.93 3.51
N GLN A 108 -9.89 4.97 2.98
CA GLN A 108 -9.54 3.56 2.95
C GLN A 108 -9.04 3.10 1.58
N LEU A 109 -7.92 2.40 1.61
CA LEU A 109 -7.36 1.65 0.49
C LEU A 109 -7.64 0.15 0.67
N LYS A 110 -7.71 -0.56 -0.46
CA LYS A 110 -7.76 -2.02 -0.52
C LYS A 110 -6.53 -2.54 -1.25
N VAL A 111 -5.86 -3.50 -0.62
CA VAL A 111 -4.71 -4.21 -1.18
C VAL A 111 -5.13 -5.64 -1.47
N ARG A 112 -4.93 -6.11 -2.70
CA ARG A 112 -5.14 -7.50 -3.09
C ARG A 112 -3.85 -8.08 -3.60
N LEU A 113 -3.40 -9.17 -2.97
CA LEU A 113 -2.22 -9.92 -3.40
C LEU A 113 -2.58 -10.96 -4.45
N ALA A 114 -1.59 -11.38 -5.24
CA ALA A 114 -1.75 -12.42 -6.25
C ALA A 114 -2.24 -13.77 -5.67
N ASN A 115 -1.93 -14.08 -4.41
CA ASN A 115 -2.42 -15.26 -3.70
C ASN A 115 -3.91 -15.16 -3.26
N GLY A 116 -4.60 -14.09 -3.61
CA GLY A 116 -6.01 -13.86 -3.27
C GLY A 116 -6.25 -13.17 -1.93
N ARG A 117 -5.24 -13.06 -1.05
CA ARG A 117 -5.38 -12.35 0.24
C ARG A 117 -5.68 -10.88 0.00
N THR A 118 -6.59 -10.35 0.82
CA THR A 118 -7.07 -8.98 0.72
C THR A 118 -6.94 -8.29 2.08
N PHE A 119 -6.45 -7.06 2.07
CA PHE A 119 -6.30 -6.21 3.24
C PHE A 119 -6.96 -4.86 2.97
N TYR A 120 -7.54 -4.27 4.02
CA TYR A 120 -8.10 -2.92 3.97
C TYR A 120 -7.28 -2.04 4.91
N LEU A 121 -6.93 -0.86 4.43
CA LEU A 121 -6.01 0.05 5.10
C LEU A 121 -6.67 1.42 5.20
N GLN A 122 -6.95 1.87 6.42
CA GLN A 122 -7.46 3.21 6.68
C GLN A 122 -6.30 4.15 6.99
N LEU A 123 -6.20 5.28 6.30
CA LEU A 123 -5.11 6.23 6.50
C LEU A 123 -5.11 6.75 7.94
N LEU A 124 -3.95 6.65 8.60
CA LEU A 124 -3.71 7.14 9.94
C LEU A 124 -2.75 8.34 9.85
N THR A 125 -3.31 9.54 9.92
CA THR A 125 -2.54 10.79 9.92
C THR A 125 -3.29 11.88 10.66
N HIS A 126 -2.66 13.04 10.83
CA HIS A 126 -3.30 14.18 11.45
C HIS A 126 -4.55 14.61 10.64
N PRO A 127 -5.73 14.83 11.24
CA PRO A 127 -6.97 15.12 10.52
C PRO A 127 -6.86 16.26 9.50
N LEU A 128 -6.15 17.34 9.86
CA LEU A 128 -5.90 18.49 8.98
C LEU A 128 -5.11 18.17 7.69
N LYS A 129 -4.37 17.06 7.65
CA LYS A 129 -3.55 16.63 6.50
C LYS A 129 -4.14 15.42 5.78
N GLN A 130 -5.20 14.82 6.33
CA GLN A 130 -5.70 13.52 5.91
C GLN A 130 -6.17 13.52 4.45
N GLU A 131 -6.94 14.52 4.05
CA GLU A 131 -7.39 14.68 2.65
C GLU A 131 -6.22 14.86 1.69
N HIS A 132 -5.25 15.70 2.05
CA HIS A 132 -4.09 15.96 1.21
C HIS A 132 -3.24 14.70 0.98
N ILE A 133 -2.91 13.99 2.07
CA ILE A 133 -2.11 12.77 2.01
C ILE A 133 -2.88 11.68 1.27
N PHE A 134 -4.19 11.53 1.51
CA PHE A 134 -4.99 10.55 0.79
C PHE A 134 -5.08 10.87 -0.71
N ALA A 135 -5.23 12.15 -1.09
CA ALA A 135 -5.20 12.55 -2.48
C ALA A 135 -3.86 12.23 -3.16
N GLN A 136 -2.73 12.33 -2.44
CA GLN A 136 -1.43 11.88 -2.94
C GLN A 136 -1.39 10.36 -3.17
N TRP A 137 -1.94 9.57 -2.25
CA TRP A 137 -2.12 8.13 -2.44
C TRP A 137 -2.98 7.80 -3.65
N VAL A 138 -4.11 8.47 -3.81
CA VAL A 138 -5.01 8.29 -4.97
C VAL A 138 -4.27 8.59 -6.27
N ARG A 139 -3.54 9.71 -6.36
CA ARG A 139 -2.70 10.06 -7.52
C ARG A 139 -1.60 9.04 -7.80
N LEU A 140 -0.99 8.48 -6.75
CA LEU A 140 -0.01 7.40 -6.89
C LEU A 140 -0.66 6.12 -7.43
N LEU A 141 -1.82 5.72 -6.90
CA LEU A 141 -2.58 4.57 -7.36
C LEU A 141 -3.00 4.69 -8.82
N TYR A 142 -3.43 5.89 -9.25
CA TYR A 142 -3.71 6.15 -10.66
C TYR A 142 -2.47 5.91 -11.52
N ARG A 143 -1.33 6.51 -11.16
CA ARG A 143 -0.06 6.29 -11.87
C ARG A 143 0.30 4.80 -11.91
N LEU A 144 0.32 4.10 -10.79
CA LEU A 144 0.61 2.66 -10.75
C LEU A 144 -0.28 1.85 -11.70
N ARG A 145 -1.57 2.18 -11.82
CA ARG A 145 -2.47 1.48 -12.74
C ARG A 145 -2.14 1.73 -14.19
N PHE A 146 -1.88 2.97 -14.59
CA PHE A 146 -1.57 3.31 -15.98
C PHE A 146 -0.31 2.60 -16.49
N TYR A 147 0.69 2.41 -15.63
CA TYR A 147 1.95 1.78 -16.01
C TYR A 147 1.96 0.25 -15.84
N HIS A 148 1.18 -0.31 -14.90
CA HIS A 148 1.01 -1.77 -14.80
C HIS A 148 -0.05 -2.32 -15.77
N SER A 149 -0.65 -1.49 -16.61
CA SER A 149 -1.34 -1.93 -17.83
C SER A 149 -0.35 -2.24 -18.94
N ASP A 150 0.44 -3.30 -18.75
CA ASP A 150 0.91 -4.17 -19.86
C ASP A 150 -0.27 -5.03 -20.36
N ALA A 151 -1.43 -4.40 -20.57
CA ALA A 151 -2.39 -4.92 -21.53
C ALA A 151 -2.04 -4.20 -22.83
N PRO A 152 -1.76 -4.91 -23.94
CA PRO A 152 -1.62 -4.24 -25.22
C PRO A 152 -2.85 -3.35 -25.41
N ILE A 153 -2.63 -2.10 -25.79
CA ILE A 153 -3.68 -1.18 -26.21
C ILE A 153 -4.22 -1.75 -27.52
N THR A 154 -5.07 -2.78 -27.44
CA THR A 154 -5.94 -3.14 -28.55
C THR A 154 -7.09 -2.16 -28.45
N TYR A 155 -7.06 -1.14 -29.29
CA TYR A 155 -8.28 -0.46 -29.69
C TYR A 155 -9.15 -1.53 -30.35
N GLU A 156 -10.07 -2.15 -29.60
CA GLU A 156 -11.18 -2.89 -30.20
C GLU A 156 -12.09 -1.88 -30.88
N GLN A 157 -11.69 -1.51 -32.09
CA GLN A 157 -12.52 -0.84 -33.07
C GLN A 157 -13.73 -1.76 -33.31
N GLY A 158 -14.92 -1.23 -33.07
CA GLY A 158 -16.13 -2.02 -32.92
C GLY A 158 -16.41 -3.01 -34.05
N ALA A 159 -16.71 -4.24 -33.68
CA ALA A 159 -17.46 -5.19 -34.49
C ALA A 159 -18.84 -5.44 -33.87
N ALA A 160 -19.61 -4.37 -33.71
CA ALA A 160 -21.06 -4.45 -33.55
C ALA A 160 -21.71 -4.55 -34.95
N ALA A 161 -21.66 -5.74 -35.57
CA ALA A 161 -22.59 -6.17 -36.64
C ALA A 161 -22.23 -7.60 -37.07
N PHE A 162 -23.23 -8.42 -37.40
CA PHE A 162 -23.15 -9.83 -37.83
C PHE A 162 -23.12 -10.91 -36.74
N ARG A 163 -24.07 -10.86 -35.81
CA ARG A 163 -24.73 -12.08 -35.31
C ARG A 163 -26.25 -11.91 -35.27
N HIS A 164 -26.83 -11.52 -36.39
CA HIS A 164 -28.22 -11.85 -36.70
C HIS A 164 -28.24 -12.77 -37.92
N GLN A 165 -29.05 -13.83 -37.81
CA GLN A 165 -29.39 -14.83 -38.83
C GLN A 165 -28.35 -15.94 -39.05
N ASN A 166 -28.38 -16.97 -38.20
CA ASN A 166 -28.26 -18.38 -38.63
C ASN A 166 -28.70 -19.36 -37.52
N ARG A 167 -29.79 -19.03 -36.82
CA ARG A 167 -30.43 -19.96 -35.85
C ARG A 167 -31.95 -20.05 -36.07
N LYS A 168 -32.36 -20.02 -37.33
CA LYS A 168 -33.70 -20.38 -37.81
C LYS A 168 -33.56 -21.04 -39.19
N LYS A 169 -32.98 -22.25 -39.24
CA LYS A 169 -33.02 -23.20 -40.36
C LYS A 169 -32.35 -24.50 -39.94
N SER A 170 -32.88 -25.14 -38.90
CA SER A 170 -32.61 -26.55 -38.60
C SER A 170 -33.83 -27.14 -37.87
N SER A 171 -34.97 -27.08 -38.55
CA SER A 171 -36.18 -27.82 -38.23
C SER A 171 -36.94 -27.97 -39.55
N SER A 172 -37.10 -29.22 -39.98
CA SER A 172 -37.73 -29.71 -41.23
C SER A 172 -36.75 -30.06 -42.35
N GLN A 173 -36.25 -31.30 -42.35
CA GLN A 173 -36.72 -32.37 -43.24
C GLN A 173 -36.15 -33.71 -42.79
#